data_AF-A0A833HMQ4-F1
#
_entry.id   AF-A0A833HMQ4-F1
#
_cell.length_a   1.000
_cell.length_b   1.000
_cell.length_c   1.000
_cell.angle_alpha   90.00
_cell.angle_beta   90.00
_cell.angle_gamma   90.00
#
_symmetry.space_group_name_H-M   'P 1'
#
loop_
_entity.id
_entity.type
_entity.pdbx_description
1 polymer ?
#
loop_
_entity_poly.entity_id
_entity_poly.type
_entity_poly.pdbx_seq_one_letter_code
_entity_poly.pdbx_strand_id
1 'polypeptide(L)'
;MIISIEVSDHELKELEKRARNKEVTLDEYLHIKIFEEDMAREDIKSWVIKELNEIVKKLKTDEILEDREARRKKRLIIYSYSKYTSPLSSRTKEAIIKYQEKGFFHEDLFFLIADKREIVGFIGINKQEEELPFGRYLYIYALKLLKDYHNRENLEYIGGFIEAVAKQEEYYSIDITPQNSDFSMEDLRSMGFSKHTTSCFIELKENPFLKNSQNMEDLFLEKIVIDEENLLKLGKIPIGRNLPFKLMLNAWFTSKDSQVYKANITINGEIIDVLFIKEENKEGAIKLLVLLDPIYAFDDLMVKEVIQQILNKLVSHKKKVLIKLPIPLETLKYFKEQVAEFEVVYWFRKLVT
;
A
#
# COMPACT_ATOMS: atom_id res chain seq x y z
N MET A 1 0.26 52.26 7.64
CA MET A 1 -0.39 51.86 8.91
C MET A 1 -0.25 50.36 9.01
N ILE A 2 0.59 49.86 9.93
CA ILE A 2 0.81 48.42 10.14
C ILE A 2 -0.25 47.96 11.14
N ILE A 3 -1.06 46.97 10.75
CA ILE A 3 -2.03 46.32 11.64
C ILE A 3 -1.37 45.05 12.16
N SER A 4 -1.05 45.01 13.46
CA SER A 4 -0.59 43.80 14.15
C SER A 4 -1.79 43.09 14.74
N ILE A 5 -1.98 41.82 14.39
CA ILE A 5 -2.99 40.94 14.99
C ILE A 5 -2.24 39.94 15.88
N GLU A 6 -2.53 39.95 17.18
CA GLU A 6 -2.00 38.96 18.10
C GLU A 6 -2.87 37.70 18.02
N VAL A 7 -2.25 36.58 17.69
CA VAL A 7 -2.88 35.26 17.56
C VAL A 7 -2.17 34.32 18.53
N SER A 8 -2.90 33.43 19.20
CA SER A 8 -2.25 32.50 20.12
C SER A 8 -1.38 31.48 19.37
N ASP A 9 -0.30 31.00 20.00
CA ASP A 9 0.64 30.03 19.40
C ASP A 9 -0.05 28.74 18.92
N HIS A 10 -1.16 28.36 19.56
CA HIS A 10 -1.94 27.20 19.17
C HIS A 10 -2.70 27.43 17.86
N GLU A 11 -3.27 28.61 17.68
CA GLU A 11 -4.04 28.99 16.49
C GLU A 11 -3.14 29.21 15.28
N LEU A 12 -1.94 29.77 15.48
CA LEU A 12 -0.93 29.92 14.43
C LEU A 12 -0.51 28.55 13.87
N LYS A 13 -0.30 27.56 14.74
CA LYS A 13 0.10 26.19 14.33
C LYS A 13 -0.96 25.47 13.50
N GLU A 14 -2.24 25.68 13.77
CA GLU A 14 -3.32 25.07 12.99
C GLU A 14 -3.48 25.75 11.62
N LEU A 15 -3.25 27.06 11.51
CA LEU A 15 -3.19 27.75 10.22
C LEU A 15 -2.00 27.27 9.39
N GLU A 16 -0.82 27.13 9.99
CA GLU A 16 0.35 26.55 9.32
C GLU A 16 0.09 25.12 8.83
N LYS A 17 -0.63 24.31 9.62
CA LYS A 17 -1.00 22.94 9.23
C LYS A 17 -1.91 22.93 8.02
N ARG A 18 -2.89 23.84 7.94
CA ARG A 18 -3.78 23.98 6.78
C ARG A 18 -3.04 24.49 5.53
N ALA A 19 -2.08 25.39 5.69
CA ALA A 19 -1.19 25.82 4.61
C ALA A 19 -0.34 24.65 4.08
N ARG A 20 0.28 23.88 4.99
CA ARG A 20 1.04 22.67 4.64
C ARG A 20 0.19 21.59 3.95
N ASN A 21 -1.06 21.40 4.38
CA ASN A 21 -1.99 20.47 3.72
C ASN A 21 -2.30 20.87 2.27
N LYS A 22 -2.10 22.13 1.90
CA LYS A 22 -2.23 22.65 0.55
C LYS A 22 -0.89 22.87 -0.15
N GLU A 23 0.21 22.39 0.44
CA GLU A 23 1.57 22.51 -0.09
C GLU A 23 2.01 23.96 -0.36
N VAL A 24 1.48 24.91 0.42
CA VAL A 24 1.83 26.34 0.33
C VAL A 24 2.34 26.86 1.67
N THR A 25 3.10 27.96 1.65
CA THR A 25 3.49 28.65 2.89
C THR A 25 2.29 29.31 3.56
N LEU A 26 2.39 29.61 4.86
CA LEU A 26 1.30 30.29 5.58
C LEU A 26 0.97 31.64 4.94
N ASP A 27 1.98 32.41 4.54
CA ASP A 27 1.79 33.71 3.88
C ASP A 27 1.12 33.55 2.51
N GLU A 28 1.51 32.56 1.71
CA GLU A 28 0.85 32.25 0.43
C GLU A 28 -0.57 31.76 0.62
N TYR A 29 -0.83 30.93 1.63
CA TYR A 29 -2.16 30.44 1.97
C TYR A 29 -3.11 31.59 2.34
N LEU A 30 -2.63 32.52 3.17
CA LEU A 30 -3.37 33.72 3.55
C LEU A 30 -3.58 34.64 2.35
N HIS A 31 -2.56 34.84 1.51
CA HIS A 31 -2.67 35.64 0.29
C HIS A 31 -3.68 35.05 -0.70
N ILE A 32 -3.61 33.75 -0.99
CA ILE A 32 -4.53 33.04 -1.89
C ILE A 32 -5.96 33.23 -1.39
N LYS A 33 -6.20 33.06 -0.09
CA LYS A 33 -7.55 33.19 0.48
C LYS A 33 -8.09 34.62 0.48
N ILE A 34 -7.22 35.61 0.72
CA ILE A 34 -7.59 37.03 0.68
C ILE A 34 -7.89 37.49 -0.75
N PHE A 35 -7.15 36.98 -1.74
CA PHE A 35 -7.34 37.33 -3.16
C PHE A 35 -8.45 36.54 -3.85
N GLU A 36 -8.72 35.29 -3.46
CA GLU A 36 -9.79 34.45 -4.04
C GLU A 36 -11.20 34.96 -3.71
N GLU A 37 -11.35 35.71 -2.61
CA GLU A 37 -12.68 36.11 -2.09
C GLU A 37 -12.93 37.64 -2.18
N ASP A 38 -12.01 38.40 -2.79
CA ASP A 38 -12.08 39.85 -3.04
C ASP A 38 -12.57 40.65 -1.81
N MET A 39 -12.12 40.23 -0.63
CA MET A 39 -12.69 40.69 0.65
C MET A 39 -12.06 42.02 1.09
N ALA A 40 -12.91 42.97 1.48
CA ALA A 40 -12.45 44.19 2.14
C ALA A 40 -11.80 43.84 3.50
N ARG A 41 -10.77 44.60 3.90
CA ARG A 41 -9.95 44.31 5.10
C ARG A 41 -10.74 44.14 6.41
N GLU A 42 -11.88 44.82 6.54
CA GLU A 42 -12.72 44.75 7.73
C GLU A 42 -13.53 43.44 7.80
N ASP A 43 -13.81 42.82 6.66
CA ASP A 43 -14.54 41.56 6.54
C ASP A 43 -13.66 40.33 6.82
N ILE A 44 -12.34 40.45 6.65
CA ILE A 44 -11.38 39.38 6.98
C ILE A 44 -11.38 39.12 8.49
N LYS A 45 -11.37 40.18 9.31
CA LYS A 45 -11.37 40.06 10.77
C LYS A 45 -12.67 39.43 11.27
N SER A 46 -13.81 39.82 10.71
CA SER A 46 -15.12 39.26 11.08
C SER A 46 -15.22 37.79 10.69
N TRP A 47 -14.68 37.41 9.53
CA TRP A 47 -14.63 36.02 9.06
C TRP A 47 -13.74 35.13 9.94
N VAL A 48 -12.52 35.57 10.27
CA VAL A 48 -11.62 34.83 11.18
C VAL A 48 -12.27 34.63 12.54
N ILE A 49 -12.90 35.68 13.10
CA ILE A 49 -13.61 35.60 14.38
C ILE A 49 -14.81 34.65 14.28
N LYS A 50 -15.52 34.61 13.14
CA LYS A 50 -16.65 33.71 12.91
C LYS A 50 -16.20 32.24 12.86
N GLU A 51 -15.14 31.92 12.11
CA GLU A 51 -14.54 30.58 12.06
C GLU A 51 -14.06 30.12 13.44
N LEU A 52 -13.37 31.00 14.18
CA LEU A 52 -12.92 30.71 15.55
C LEU A 52 -14.10 30.45 16.48
N ASN A 53 -15.17 31.23 16.37
CA ASN A 53 -16.38 31.02 17.17
C ASN A 53 -17.10 29.71 16.83
N GLU A 54 -17.12 29.26 15.57
CA GLU A 54 -17.67 27.95 15.19
C GLU A 54 -16.86 26.78 15.77
N ILE A 55 -15.53 26.92 15.79
CA ILE A 55 -14.63 25.94 16.43
C ILE A 55 -14.88 25.90 17.94
N VAL A 56 -14.97 27.05 18.59
CA VAL A 56 -15.28 27.15 20.03
C VAL A 56 -16.67 26.58 20.34
N LYS A 57 -17.66 26.78 19.47
CA LYS A 57 -19.00 26.23 19.65
C LYS A 57 -19.03 24.71 19.56
N LYS A 58 -18.25 24.12 18.63
CA LYS A 58 -18.03 22.65 18.54
C LYS A 58 -17.31 22.08 19.77
N LEU A 59 -16.48 22.88 20.43
CA LEU A 59 -15.77 22.48 21.65
C LEU A 59 -16.61 22.66 22.93
N LYS A 60 -17.63 23.52 22.92
CA LYS A 60 -18.50 23.86 24.06
C LYS A 60 -19.81 23.06 24.14
N THR A 61 -20.14 22.22 23.16
CA THR A 61 -21.24 21.26 23.30
C THR A 61 -20.82 20.14 24.25
N ASP A 62 -21.35 20.18 25.47
CA ASP A 62 -21.10 19.32 26.63
C ASP A 62 -21.42 17.81 26.45
N GLU A 63 -21.61 17.31 25.22
CA GLU A 63 -21.75 15.88 24.92
C GLU A 63 -20.40 15.13 24.91
N ILE A 64 -19.27 15.84 24.96
CA ILE A 64 -17.92 15.24 24.86
C ILE A 64 -17.40 14.68 26.20
N LEU A 65 -18.02 15.05 27.33
CA LEU A 65 -17.51 14.68 28.65
C LEU A 65 -17.97 13.30 29.14
N GLU A 66 -19.20 12.86 28.83
CA GLU A 66 -19.66 11.51 29.18
C GLU A 66 -18.99 10.42 28.33
N ASP A 67 -18.64 10.71 27.07
CA ASP A 67 -17.98 9.76 26.16
C ASP A 67 -16.48 9.53 26.51
N ARG A 68 -15.84 10.46 27.26
CA ARG A 68 -14.45 10.33 27.69
C ARG A 68 -14.24 9.32 28.84
N GLU A 69 -15.21 9.17 29.74
CA GLU A 69 -15.11 8.17 30.82
C GLU A 69 -15.44 6.74 30.34
N ALA A 70 -16.33 6.60 29.35
CA ALA A 70 -16.62 5.32 28.71
C ALA A 70 -15.44 4.79 27.88
N ARG A 71 -14.70 5.68 27.19
CA ARG A 71 -13.53 5.31 26.37
C ARG A 71 -12.29 4.91 27.18
N ARG A 72 -12.19 5.31 28.46
CA ARG A 72 -11.02 5.05 29.34
C ARG A 72 -10.89 3.62 29.89
N LYS A 73 -11.79 2.68 29.57
CA LYS A 73 -11.79 1.32 30.17
C LYS A 73 -11.60 0.14 29.21
N LYS A 74 -11.34 0.38 27.92
CA LYS A 74 -11.12 -0.68 26.93
C LYS A 74 -9.63 -1.02 26.78
N ARG A 75 -9.03 -1.59 27.82
CA ARG A 75 -7.62 -2.00 27.78
C ARG A 75 -7.48 -3.23 26.90
N LEU A 76 -6.92 -3.04 25.70
CA LEU A 76 -6.61 -4.14 24.80
C LEU A 76 -5.56 -5.07 25.40
N ILE A 77 -5.70 -6.36 25.10
CA ILE A 77 -4.70 -7.38 25.38
C ILE A 77 -4.48 -8.17 24.10
N ILE A 78 -3.22 -8.41 23.77
CA ILE A 78 -2.82 -9.20 22.60
C ILE A 78 -2.37 -10.58 23.06
N TYR A 79 -3.03 -11.62 22.55
CA TYR A 79 -2.73 -13.01 22.85
C TYR A 79 -2.16 -13.71 21.62
N SER A 80 -1.19 -14.59 21.82
CA SER A 80 -0.84 -15.57 20.79
C SER A 80 -2.01 -16.51 20.54
N TYR A 81 -2.34 -16.73 19.28
CA TYR A 81 -3.45 -17.60 18.88
C TYR A 81 -3.29 -19.03 19.39
N SER A 82 -2.07 -19.59 19.33
CA SER A 82 -1.78 -20.94 19.82
C SER A 82 -2.04 -21.13 21.32
N LYS A 83 -2.10 -20.03 22.09
CA LYS A 83 -2.38 -20.03 23.53
C LYS A 83 -3.83 -19.70 23.87
N TYR A 84 -4.66 -19.39 22.87
CA TYR A 84 -6.05 -18.99 23.09
C TYR A 84 -6.99 -20.20 23.11
N THR A 85 -7.63 -20.44 24.25
CA THR A 85 -8.44 -21.65 24.48
C THR A 85 -9.94 -21.41 24.38
N SER A 86 -10.38 -20.15 24.34
CA SER A 86 -11.81 -19.83 24.28
C SER A 86 -12.35 -19.94 22.85
N PRO A 87 -13.65 -20.21 22.66
CA PRO A 87 -14.24 -20.26 21.33
C PRO A 87 -14.05 -18.93 20.58
N LEU A 88 -13.56 -19.01 19.35
CA LEU A 88 -13.51 -17.85 18.45
C LEU A 88 -14.88 -17.53 17.85
N SER A 89 -15.10 -16.24 17.59
CA SER A 89 -16.23 -15.78 16.78
C SER A 89 -16.14 -16.33 15.35
N SER A 90 -17.30 -16.53 14.70
CA SER A 90 -17.36 -17.05 13.33
C SER A 90 -16.54 -16.21 12.36
N ARG A 91 -16.64 -14.87 12.47
CA ARG A 91 -15.85 -13.92 11.68
C ARG A 91 -14.33 -14.17 11.77
N THR A 92 -13.82 -14.47 12.97
CA THR A 92 -12.38 -14.72 13.17
C THR A 92 -11.98 -16.08 12.61
N LYS A 93 -12.81 -17.11 12.79
CA LYS A 93 -12.58 -18.44 12.22
C LYS A 93 -12.53 -18.41 10.70
N GLU A 94 -13.50 -17.76 10.06
CA GLU A 94 -13.54 -17.59 8.60
C GLU A 94 -12.30 -16.86 8.07
N ALA A 95 -11.83 -15.82 8.78
CA ALA A 95 -10.61 -15.12 8.42
C ALA A 95 -9.38 -16.04 8.47
N ILE A 96 -9.24 -16.83 9.55
CA ILE A 96 -8.14 -17.79 9.71
C ILE A 96 -8.16 -18.83 8.58
N ILE A 97 -9.32 -19.44 8.31
CA ILE A 97 -9.48 -20.43 7.23
C ILE A 97 -9.05 -19.82 5.89
N LYS A 98 -9.50 -18.60 5.58
CA LYS A 98 -9.12 -17.90 4.36
C LYS A 98 -7.61 -17.68 4.23
N TYR A 99 -6.90 -17.39 5.33
CA TYR A 99 -5.44 -17.24 5.28
C TYR A 99 -4.70 -18.57 5.21
N GLN A 100 -5.27 -19.65 5.77
CA GLN A 100 -4.75 -21.00 5.64
C GLN A 100 -4.85 -21.50 4.20
N GLU A 101 -6.02 -21.32 3.56
CA GLU A 101 -6.25 -21.67 2.15
C GLU A 101 -5.30 -20.92 1.20
N LYS A 102 -4.91 -19.70 1.56
CA LYS A 102 -3.94 -18.90 0.80
C LYS A 102 -2.48 -19.24 1.09
N GLY A 103 -2.19 -20.11 2.07
CA GLY A 103 -0.83 -20.42 2.50
C GLY A 103 -0.11 -19.26 3.22
N PHE A 104 -0.86 -18.28 3.73
CA PHE A 104 -0.29 -17.12 4.43
C PHE A 104 -0.23 -17.32 5.95
N PHE A 105 -1.06 -18.23 6.46
CA PHE A 105 -1.26 -18.42 7.88
C PHE A 105 -0.03 -19.03 8.57
N HIS A 106 0.56 -18.26 9.49
CA HIS A 106 1.62 -18.74 10.37
C HIS A 106 1.11 -18.74 11.81
N GLU A 107 0.82 -19.91 12.36
CA GLU A 107 0.13 -20.05 13.64
C GLU A 107 0.84 -19.34 14.80
N ASP A 108 2.16 -19.51 14.90
CA ASP A 108 2.98 -18.90 15.96
C ASP A 108 3.05 -17.36 15.88
N LEU A 109 2.77 -16.81 14.70
CA LEU A 109 2.78 -15.38 14.41
C LEU A 109 1.39 -14.84 14.08
N PHE A 110 0.36 -15.55 14.55
CA PHE A 110 -1.01 -15.08 14.57
C PHE A 110 -1.40 -14.68 15.99
N PHE A 111 -1.91 -13.47 16.14
CA PHE A 111 -2.27 -12.89 17.42
C PHE A 111 -3.70 -12.39 17.41
N LEU A 112 -4.39 -12.58 18.53
CA LEU A 112 -5.74 -12.11 18.75
C LEU A 112 -5.71 -10.86 19.62
N ILE A 113 -6.48 -9.85 19.24
CA ILE A 113 -6.65 -8.63 20.02
C ILE A 113 -8.00 -8.74 20.75
N ALA A 114 -7.97 -8.68 22.08
CA ALA A 114 -9.16 -8.80 22.91
C ALA A 114 -9.35 -7.56 23.79
N ASP A 115 -10.60 -7.20 24.02
CA ASP A 115 -11.00 -6.37 25.16
C ASP A 115 -11.82 -7.26 26.07
N LYS A 116 -11.24 -7.67 27.21
CA LYS A 116 -11.72 -8.48 28.36
C LYS A 116 -12.87 -9.49 28.15
N ARG A 117 -13.94 -9.10 27.46
CA ARG A 117 -15.15 -9.83 27.10
C ARG A 117 -15.07 -10.53 25.74
N GLU A 118 -14.38 -9.97 24.76
CA GLU A 118 -14.43 -10.48 23.38
C GLU A 118 -13.17 -10.20 22.55
N ILE A 119 -13.05 -10.92 21.42
CA ILE A 119 -12.04 -10.66 20.40
C ILE A 119 -12.52 -9.50 19.52
N VAL A 120 -11.72 -8.44 19.49
CA VAL A 120 -12.00 -7.18 18.80
C VAL A 120 -11.08 -6.95 17.60
N GLY A 121 -10.14 -7.86 17.35
CA GLY A 121 -9.20 -7.75 16.25
C GLY A 121 -8.22 -8.92 16.19
N PHE A 122 -7.32 -8.89 15.21
CA PHE A 122 -6.26 -9.86 15.06
C PHE A 122 -5.11 -9.30 14.23
N ILE A 123 -3.93 -9.89 14.41
CA ILE A 123 -2.68 -9.56 13.73
C ILE A 123 -2.12 -10.87 13.16
N GLY A 124 -1.87 -10.91 11.86
CA GLY A 124 -1.21 -12.02 11.19
C GLY A 124 0.09 -11.54 10.57
N ILE A 125 1.20 -12.19 10.93
CA ILE A 125 2.54 -11.85 10.48
C ILE A 125 3.18 -13.09 9.85
N ASN A 126 3.92 -12.90 8.75
CA ASN A 126 4.84 -13.92 8.27
C ASN A 126 6.27 -13.40 8.20
N LYS A 127 7.21 -14.33 8.14
CA LYS A 127 8.65 -14.08 7.99
C LYS A 127 9.00 -14.12 6.50
N GLN A 128 9.65 -13.09 5.98
CA GLN A 128 10.09 -13.02 4.58
C GLN A 128 11.60 -12.85 4.49
N GLU A 129 12.16 -13.47 3.45
CA GLU A 129 13.54 -13.35 3.04
C GLU A 129 13.53 -13.30 1.51
N GLU A 130 13.92 -12.15 0.96
CA GLU A 130 13.95 -11.87 -0.47
C GLU A 130 15.32 -11.27 -0.83
N GLU A 131 15.67 -11.31 -2.11
CA GLU A 131 16.86 -10.65 -2.63
C GLU A 131 16.92 -9.17 -2.24
N LEU A 132 18.13 -8.64 -2.15
CA LEU A 132 18.32 -7.21 -1.90
C LEU A 132 17.60 -6.39 -2.97
N PRO A 133 17.05 -5.23 -2.59
CA PRO A 133 17.13 -4.53 -1.32
C PRO A 133 15.96 -4.84 -0.36
N PHE A 134 15.10 -5.83 -0.67
CA PHE A 134 14.00 -6.18 0.24
C PHE A 134 14.51 -6.87 1.50
N GLY A 135 15.44 -7.82 1.33
CA GLY A 135 16.13 -8.50 2.42
C GLY A 135 15.21 -9.30 3.33
N ARG A 136 15.57 -9.37 4.62
CA ARG A 136 14.80 -10.06 5.65
C ARG A 136 13.85 -9.10 6.36
N TYR A 137 12.56 -9.37 6.34
CA TYR A 137 11.54 -8.53 6.98
C TYR A 137 10.34 -9.35 7.49
N LEU A 138 9.60 -8.78 8.44
CA LEU A 138 8.29 -9.30 8.82
C LEU A 138 7.21 -8.65 7.95
N TYR A 139 6.33 -9.46 7.37
CA TYR A 139 5.21 -8.95 6.59
C TYR A 139 3.89 -9.14 7.34
N ILE A 140 3.16 -8.06 7.53
CA ILE A 140 1.84 -8.08 8.15
C ILE A 140 0.80 -8.38 7.07
N TYR A 141 0.37 -9.64 6.97
CA TYR A 141 -0.65 -10.06 6.01
C TYR A 141 -2.08 -9.82 6.53
N ALA A 142 -2.25 -9.53 7.82
CA ALA A 142 -3.54 -9.18 8.41
C ALA A 142 -3.36 -8.24 9.59
N LEU A 143 -4.02 -7.09 9.56
CA LEU A 143 -4.08 -6.19 10.72
C LEU A 143 -5.47 -5.57 10.83
N LYS A 144 -6.33 -6.21 11.63
CA LYS A 144 -7.76 -5.90 11.72
C LYS A 144 -8.11 -5.55 13.16
N LEU A 145 -8.88 -4.48 13.33
CA LEU A 145 -9.35 -4.00 14.62
C LEU A 145 -10.74 -3.37 14.42
N LEU A 146 -11.68 -3.62 15.31
CA LEU A 146 -12.99 -2.98 15.29
C LEU A 146 -12.83 -1.45 15.40
N LYS A 147 -13.62 -0.70 14.61
CA LYS A 147 -13.51 0.77 14.48
C LYS A 147 -13.57 1.50 15.83
N ASP A 148 -14.38 1.05 16.77
CA ASP A 148 -14.51 1.65 18.11
C ASP A 148 -13.21 1.61 18.94
N TYR A 149 -12.22 0.84 18.49
CA TYR A 149 -10.92 0.71 19.14
C TYR A 149 -9.81 1.46 18.38
N HIS A 150 -10.12 2.15 17.28
CA HIS A 150 -9.19 2.96 16.50
C HIS A 150 -8.93 4.29 17.20
N ASN A 151 -8.09 4.26 18.23
CA ASN A 151 -7.63 5.46 18.92
C ASN A 151 -6.10 5.39 19.08
N ARG A 152 -5.49 6.56 19.29
CA ARG A 152 -4.04 6.72 19.36
C ARG A 152 -3.36 5.78 20.37
N GLU A 153 -3.91 5.63 21.57
CA GLU A 153 -3.34 4.77 22.62
C GLU A 153 -3.29 3.31 22.17
N ASN A 154 -4.38 2.81 21.57
CA ASN A 154 -4.43 1.45 21.03
C ASN A 154 -3.50 1.26 19.82
N LEU A 155 -3.39 2.25 18.94
CA LEU A 155 -2.48 2.20 17.80
C LEU A 155 -1.01 2.17 18.25
N GLU A 156 -0.64 3.01 19.22
CA GLU A 156 0.70 3.00 19.83
C GLU A 156 0.99 1.64 20.50
N TYR A 157 0.04 1.09 21.25
CA TYR A 157 0.18 -0.22 21.89
C TYR A 157 0.37 -1.36 20.87
N ILE A 158 -0.47 -1.42 19.84
CA ILE A 158 -0.36 -2.43 18.77
C ILE A 158 0.96 -2.25 18.00
N GLY A 159 1.32 -1.02 17.65
CA GLY A 159 2.56 -0.70 16.95
C GLY A 159 3.81 -1.10 17.73
N GLY A 160 3.81 -0.87 19.05
CA GLY A 160 4.87 -1.30 19.96
C GLY A 160 4.92 -2.82 20.13
N PHE A 161 3.77 -3.49 20.18
CA PHE A 161 3.71 -4.96 20.21
C PHE A 161 4.34 -5.58 18.95
N ILE A 162 3.96 -5.11 17.76
CA ILE A 162 4.50 -5.62 16.49
C ILE A 162 6.01 -5.41 16.41
N GLU A 163 6.50 -4.26 16.86
CA GLU A 163 7.94 -3.97 16.93
C GLU A 163 8.68 -4.89 17.90
N ALA A 164 8.10 -5.19 19.06
CA ALA A 164 8.66 -6.15 20.00
C ALA A 164 8.74 -7.57 19.42
N VAL A 165 7.73 -8.01 18.66
CA VAL A 165 7.77 -9.28 17.92
C VAL A 165 8.93 -9.26 16.91
N ALA A 166 9.11 -8.18 16.15
CA ALA A 166 10.20 -8.08 15.19
C ALA A 166 11.59 -8.13 15.85
N LYS A 167 11.76 -7.49 17.00
CA LYS A 167 12.99 -7.56 17.80
C LYS A 167 13.27 -8.98 18.29
N GLN A 168 12.23 -9.67 18.80
CA GLN A 168 12.36 -11.04 19.27
C GLN A 168 12.75 -12.01 18.14
N GLU A 169 12.24 -11.79 16.94
CA GLU A 169 12.51 -12.62 15.77
C GLU A 169 13.77 -12.19 14.99
N GLU A 170 14.51 -11.17 15.45
CA GLU A 170 15.72 -10.63 14.84
C GLU A 170 15.52 -10.08 13.41
N TYR A 171 14.40 -9.39 13.17
CA TYR A 171 14.10 -8.71 11.91
C TYR A 171 14.27 -7.19 12.03
N TYR A 172 14.88 -6.58 11.02
CA TYR A 172 15.23 -5.16 11.01
C TYR A 172 14.14 -4.25 10.40
N SER A 173 13.13 -4.84 9.76
CA SER A 173 12.01 -4.09 9.19
C SER A 173 10.72 -4.87 9.20
N ILE A 174 9.61 -4.14 9.23
CA ILE A 174 8.25 -4.63 9.18
C ILE A 174 7.54 -3.95 8.02
N ASP A 175 6.94 -4.74 7.13
CA ASP A 175 6.23 -4.26 5.94
C ASP A 175 4.74 -4.57 6.03
N ILE A 176 3.92 -3.65 5.52
CA ILE A 176 2.47 -3.83 5.40
C ILE A 176 1.95 -3.11 4.16
N THR A 177 0.92 -3.69 3.53
CA THR A 177 0.11 -3.00 2.53
C THR A 177 -1.24 -2.60 3.14
N PRO A 178 -1.76 -1.38 2.89
CA PRO A 178 -3.02 -0.92 3.48
C PRO A 178 -4.22 -1.84 3.19
N GLN A 179 -4.20 -2.52 2.05
CA GLN A 179 -5.24 -3.49 1.66
C GLN A 179 -5.40 -4.65 2.64
N ASN A 180 -4.33 -4.99 3.38
CA ASN A 180 -4.33 -6.03 4.39
C ASN A 180 -4.67 -5.50 5.80
N SER A 181 -4.99 -4.21 5.92
CA SER A 181 -5.38 -3.57 7.16
C SER A 181 -6.78 -2.96 7.09
N ASP A 182 -7.40 -2.71 8.24
CA ASP A 182 -8.57 -1.80 8.33
C ASP A 182 -8.14 -0.36 8.70
N PHE A 183 -6.84 -0.13 8.88
CA PHE A 183 -6.26 1.16 9.24
C PHE A 183 -6.06 2.05 8.01
N SER A 184 -6.31 3.35 8.19
CA SER A 184 -5.97 4.35 7.19
C SER A 184 -4.44 4.48 7.05
N MET A 185 -3.99 5.12 5.97
CA MET A 185 -2.55 5.44 5.82
C MET A 185 -2.03 6.33 6.96
N GLU A 186 -2.89 7.19 7.51
CA GLU A 186 -2.52 8.06 8.63
C GLU A 186 -2.40 7.27 9.94
N ASP A 187 -3.28 6.29 10.17
CA ASP A 187 -3.16 5.38 11.30
C ASP A 187 -1.84 4.59 11.22
N LEU A 188 -1.49 4.06 10.04
CA LEU A 188 -0.21 3.37 9.84
C LEU A 188 0.99 4.28 10.12
N ARG A 189 0.94 5.55 9.69
CA ARG A 189 2.00 6.53 10.01
C ARG A 189 2.09 6.79 11.50
N SER A 190 0.97 6.88 12.21
CA SER A 190 0.96 7.07 13.67
C SER A 190 1.57 5.88 14.41
N MET A 191 1.52 4.67 13.83
CA MET A 191 2.19 3.47 14.35
C MET A 191 3.70 3.42 14.02
N GLY A 192 4.22 4.43 13.30
CA GLY A 192 5.63 4.55 12.93
C GLY A 192 5.98 3.98 11.56
N PHE A 193 5.01 3.65 10.72
CA PHE A 193 5.27 3.21 9.36
C PHE A 193 5.47 4.39 8.40
N SER A 194 6.41 4.25 7.48
CA SER A 194 6.67 5.19 6.40
C SER A 194 6.33 4.56 5.05
N LYS A 195 5.85 5.36 4.09
CA LYS A 195 5.65 4.87 2.72
C LYS A 195 7.02 4.52 2.13
N HIS A 196 7.18 3.27 1.70
CA HIS A 196 8.43 2.73 1.19
C HIS A 196 8.44 2.65 -0.33
N THR A 197 7.49 1.91 -0.92
CA THR A 197 7.39 1.71 -2.36
C THR A 197 5.94 1.73 -2.82
N THR A 198 5.74 1.82 -4.13
CA THR A 198 4.42 1.74 -4.76
C THR A 198 4.45 0.86 -5.99
N SER A 199 3.36 0.17 -6.24
CA SER A 199 3.14 -0.60 -7.46
C SER A 199 1.79 -0.27 -8.04
N CYS A 200 1.70 -0.26 -9.37
CA CYS A 200 0.47 -0.05 -10.11
C CYS A 200 0.07 -1.34 -10.84
N PHE A 201 -1.22 -1.62 -10.83
CA PHE A 201 -1.83 -2.66 -11.65
C PHE A 201 -2.50 -1.91 -12.78
N ILE A 202 -2.14 -2.24 -14.01
CA ILE A 202 -2.67 -1.58 -15.19
C ILE A 202 -3.46 -2.58 -15.99
N GLU A 203 -4.66 -2.17 -16.35
CA GLU A 203 -5.45 -2.82 -17.39
C GLU A 203 -5.31 -2.04 -18.69
N LEU A 204 -4.84 -2.70 -19.75
CA LEU A 204 -4.82 -2.14 -21.09
C LEU A 204 -6.14 -2.44 -21.80
N LYS A 205 -6.68 -1.44 -22.51
CA LYS A 205 -7.88 -1.56 -23.34
C LYS A 205 -7.66 -2.56 -24.46
N GLU A 206 -8.73 -3.27 -24.81
CA GLU A 206 -8.78 -3.99 -26.08
C GLU A 206 -8.73 -2.99 -27.24
N ASN A 207 -7.94 -3.29 -28.26
CA ASN A 207 -7.92 -2.53 -29.50
C ASN A 207 -8.43 -3.41 -30.66
N PRO A 208 -9.76 -3.50 -30.85
CA PRO A 208 -10.35 -4.40 -31.85
C PRO A 208 -10.10 -3.95 -33.30
N PHE A 209 -9.59 -2.74 -33.52
CA PHE A 209 -9.38 -2.15 -34.85
C PHE A 209 -8.00 -2.45 -35.45
N LEU A 210 -7.08 -3.06 -34.69
CA LEU A 210 -5.77 -3.45 -35.20
C LEU A 210 -5.86 -4.71 -36.09
N LYS A 211 -5.79 -4.49 -37.40
CA LYS A 211 -5.82 -5.54 -38.43
C LYS A 211 -4.56 -6.42 -38.42
N ASN A 212 -3.40 -5.84 -38.10
CA ASN A 212 -2.13 -6.54 -37.91
C ASN A 212 -1.82 -6.61 -36.42
N SER A 213 -2.39 -7.57 -35.71
CA SER A 213 -1.97 -7.84 -34.34
C SER A 213 -0.54 -8.37 -34.39
N GLN A 214 0.43 -7.60 -33.90
CA GLN A 214 1.66 -8.22 -33.43
C GLN A 214 1.26 -9.27 -32.40
N ASN A 215 1.82 -10.47 -32.56
CA ASN A 215 1.51 -11.52 -31.63
C ASN A 215 2.21 -11.14 -30.34
N MET A 216 1.53 -11.24 -29.19
CA MET A 216 2.21 -11.01 -27.91
C MET A 216 3.39 -11.99 -27.76
N GLU A 217 3.34 -13.11 -28.45
CA GLU A 217 4.45 -14.07 -28.56
C GLU A 217 5.73 -13.44 -29.14
N ASP A 218 5.65 -12.37 -29.93
CA ASP A 218 6.81 -11.62 -30.45
C ASP A 218 7.55 -10.83 -29.33
N LEU A 219 6.94 -10.70 -28.15
CA LEU A 219 7.62 -10.21 -26.95
C LEU A 219 8.57 -11.28 -26.39
N PHE A 220 8.22 -12.55 -26.50
CA PHE A 220 8.94 -13.63 -25.84
C PHE A 220 9.94 -14.27 -26.79
N LEU A 221 11.14 -14.52 -26.28
CA LEU A 221 12.13 -15.33 -26.99
C LEU A 221 11.81 -16.81 -26.84
N GLU A 222 11.52 -17.24 -25.62
CA GLU A 222 11.25 -18.64 -25.33
C GLU A 222 10.40 -18.81 -24.08
N LYS A 223 9.73 -19.97 -24.01
CA LYS A 223 9.05 -20.46 -22.82
C LYS A 223 10.03 -21.27 -21.99
N ILE A 224 10.13 -20.97 -20.70
CA ILE A 224 10.97 -21.70 -19.75
C ILE A 224 10.10 -22.64 -18.92
N VAL A 225 10.55 -23.88 -18.76
CA VAL A 225 9.98 -24.83 -17.80
C VAL A 225 10.75 -24.70 -16.50
N ILE A 226 10.16 -24.01 -15.53
CA ILE A 226 10.75 -23.77 -14.21
C ILE A 226 9.65 -23.79 -13.15
N ASP A 227 9.95 -24.38 -12.00
CA ASP A 227 9.07 -24.37 -10.84
C ASP A 227 9.30 -23.11 -9.96
N GLU A 228 8.44 -22.92 -8.95
CA GLU A 228 8.52 -21.79 -8.04
C GLU A 228 9.87 -21.71 -7.30
N GLU A 229 10.40 -22.83 -6.82
CA GLU A 229 11.62 -22.84 -6.00
C GLU A 229 12.85 -22.46 -6.84
N ASN A 230 12.96 -22.98 -8.04
CA ASN A 230 14.04 -22.66 -8.96
C ASN A 230 13.91 -21.24 -9.50
N LEU A 231 12.69 -20.71 -9.66
CA LEU A 231 12.48 -19.32 -10.06
C LEU A 231 12.97 -18.34 -8.98
N LEU A 232 12.77 -18.64 -7.70
CA LEU A 232 13.32 -17.85 -6.59
C LEU A 232 14.86 -17.85 -6.62
N LYS A 233 15.48 -18.98 -6.95
CA LYS A 233 16.96 -19.11 -7.04
C LYS A 233 17.60 -18.33 -8.19
N LEU A 234 16.83 -17.91 -9.20
CA LEU A 234 17.35 -17.07 -10.27
C LEU A 234 17.68 -15.65 -9.81
N GLY A 235 17.30 -15.26 -8.59
CA GLY A 235 17.62 -13.95 -8.01
C GLY A 235 16.89 -12.78 -8.67
N LYS A 236 15.93 -13.03 -9.57
CA LYS A 236 15.09 -12.01 -10.18
C LYS A 236 13.94 -11.64 -9.25
N ILE A 237 13.56 -10.36 -9.28
CA ILE A 237 12.53 -9.81 -8.41
C ILE A 237 11.40 -9.16 -9.21
N PRO A 238 10.17 -9.14 -8.67
CA PRO A 238 9.04 -8.53 -9.34
C PRO A 238 9.19 -7.01 -9.32
N ILE A 239 9.05 -6.39 -10.49
CA ILE A 239 9.00 -4.92 -10.54
C ILE A 239 7.68 -4.41 -9.95
N GLY A 240 6.55 -5.11 -10.13
CA GLY A 240 5.27 -4.74 -9.52
C GLY A 240 4.79 -5.77 -8.49
N ARG A 241 4.58 -5.36 -7.24
CA ARG A 241 4.16 -6.28 -6.17
C ARG A 241 3.01 -5.76 -5.30
N ASN A 242 2.08 -6.65 -4.97
CA ASN A 242 1.04 -6.42 -3.95
C ASN A 242 1.17 -7.30 -2.71
N LEU A 243 2.03 -8.31 -2.79
CA LEU A 243 2.38 -9.23 -1.72
C LEU A 243 3.89 -9.50 -1.81
N PRO A 244 4.51 -10.07 -0.76
CA PRO A 244 5.85 -10.62 -0.84
C PRO A 244 6.01 -11.59 -2.02
N PHE A 245 7.20 -11.65 -2.62
CA PHE A 245 7.41 -12.34 -3.90
C PHE A 245 7.04 -13.82 -3.82
N LYS A 246 7.47 -14.51 -2.76
CA LYS A 246 7.11 -15.92 -2.54
C LYS A 246 5.60 -16.12 -2.48
N LEU A 247 4.87 -15.25 -1.79
CA LEU A 247 3.40 -15.34 -1.71
C LEU A 247 2.75 -15.06 -3.07
N MET A 248 3.33 -14.16 -3.87
CA MET A 248 2.88 -13.96 -5.25
C MET A 248 3.09 -15.22 -6.08
N LEU A 249 4.27 -15.83 -6.04
CA LEU A 249 4.56 -17.05 -6.81
C LEU A 249 3.61 -18.20 -6.45
N ASN A 250 3.39 -18.46 -5.17
CA ASN A 250 2.43 -19.47 -4.72
C ASN A 250 1.05 -19.28 -5.37
N ALA A 251 0.56 -18.02 -5.43
CA ALA A 251 -0.72 -17.71 -6.06
C ALA A 251 -0.71 -17.94 -7.58
N TRP A 252 0.40 -17.64 -8.27
CA TRP A 252 0.53 -17.88 -9.71
C TRP A 252 0.64 -19.37 -10.03
N PHE A 253 1.47 -20.13 -9.32
CA PHE A 253 1.73 -21.54 -9.61
C PHE A 253 0.65 -22.50 -9.09
N THR A 254 -0.25 -22.04 -8.21
CA THR A 254 -1.48 -22.79 -7.88
C THR A 254 -2.38 -22.93 -9.13
N SER A 255 -2.32 -21.97 -10.05
CA SER A 255 -2.98 -22.05 -11.35
C SER A 255 -2.14 -22.92 -12.30
N LYS A 256 -2.71 -24.04 -12.77
CA LYS A 256 -2.04 -24.94 -13.72
C LYS A 256 -1.72 -24.29 -15.08
N ASP A 257 -2.29 -23.11 -15.33
CA ASP A 257 -2.19 -22.40 -16.60
C ASP A 257 -1.06 -21.33 -16.62
N SER A 258 -0.38 -21.12 -15.49
CA SER A 258 0.74 -20.17 -15.40
C SER A 258 1.98 -20.68 -16.12
N GLN A 259 2.60 -19.82 -16.92
CA GLN A 259 3.77 -20.14 -17.73
C GLN A 259 4.83 -19.05 -17.61
N VAL A 260 6.11 -19.45 -17.60
CA VAL A 260 7.24 -18.53 -17.52
C VAL A 260 7.85 -18.35 -18.91
N TYR A 261 8.12 -17.11 -19.27
CA TYR A 261 8.74 -16.74 -20.55
C TYR A 261 9.95 -15.86 -20.31
N LYS A 262 10.95 -16.01 -21.18
CA LYS A 262 12.09 -15.11 -21.28
C LYS A 262 11.90 -14.16 -22.45
N ALA A 263 12.29 -12.91 -22.26
CA ALA A 263 12.46 -11.93 -23.33
C ALA A 263 13.78 -11.20 -23.15
N ASN A 264 14.27 -10.65 -24.25
CA ASN A 264 15.38 -9.71 -24.22
C ASN A 264 14.84 -8.32 -24.54
N ILE A 265 15.23 -7.35 -23.74
CA ILE A 265 14.91 -5.93 -23.94
C ILE A 265 16.23 -5.20 -24.13
N THR A 266 16.28 -4.31 -25.12
CA THR A 266 17.50 -3.53 -25.41
C THR A 266 17.36 -2.13 -24.87
N ILE A 267 18.18 -1.76 -23.90
CA ILE A 267 18.18 -0.44 -23.25
C ILE A 267 19.54 0.20 -23.47
N ASN A 268 19.56 1.37 -24.12
CA ASN A 268 20.80 2.11 -24.41
C ASN A 268 21.91 1.25 -25.06
N GLY A 269 21.52 0.26 -25.87
CA GLY A 269 22.44 -0.67 -26.55
C GLY A 269 22.81 -1.91 -25.75
N GLU A 270 22.46 -2.00 -24.47
CA GLU A 270 22.64 -3.17 -23.62
C GLU A 270 21.41 -4.11 -23.71
N ILE A 271 21.66 -5.41 -23.78
CA ILE A 271 20.59 -6.42 -23.79
C ILE A 271 20.39 -6.94 -22.38
N ILE A 272 19.18 -6.77 -21.85
CA ILE A 272 18.79 -7.26 -20.53
C ILE A 272 17.81 -8.44 -20.64
N ASP A 273 18.01 -9.42 -19.78
CA ASP A 273 17.15 -10.59 -19.66
C ASP A 273 15.96 -10.30 -18.74
N VAL A 274 14.76 -10.32 -19.30
CA VAL A 274 13.50 -10.09 -18.60
C VAL A 274 12.70 -11.38 -18.54
N LEU A 275 12.18 -11.73 -17.36
CA LEU A 275 11.26 -12.84 -17.24
C LEU A 275 9.82 -12.34 -17.08
N PHE A 276 8.89 -13.09 -17.66
CA PHE A 276 7.46 -12.88 -17.55
C PHE A 276 6.82 -14.13 -16.98
N ILE A 277 5.98 -13.96 -15.96
CA ILE A 277 5.00 -14.98 -15.59
C ILE A 277 3.68 -14.55 -16.24
N LYS A 278 3.13 -15.44 -17.07
CA LYS A 278 1.90 -15.23 -17.83
C LYS A 278 0.84 -16.23 -17.40
N GLU A 279 -0.37 -15.75 -17.19
CA GLU A 279 -1.59 -16.55 -17.00
C GLU A 279 -2.66 -15.98 -17.94
N GLU A 280 -3.41 -16.86 -18.60
CA GLU A 280 -4.61 -16.45 -19.34
C GLU A 280 -5.84 -16.92 -18.58
N ASN A 281 -6.76 -16.01 -18.27
CA ASN A 281 -7.98 -16.36 -17.57
C ASN A 281 -9.02 -16.99 -18.53
N LYS A 282 -10.11 -17.54 -17.97
CA LYS A 282 -11.19 -18.17 -18.75
C LYS A 282 -11.89 -17.21 -19.73
N GLU A 283 -11.81 -15.91 -19.50
CA GLU A 283 -12.39 -14.85 -20.33
C GLU A 283 -11.42 -14.41 -21.44
N GLY A 284 -10.22 -15.00 -21.51
CA GLY A 284 -9.19 -14.67 -22.50
C GLY A 284 -8.34 -13.45 -22.15
N ALA A 285 -8.52 -12.86 -20.96
CA ALA A 285 -7.66 -11.78 -20.48
C ALA A 285 -6.31 -12.33 -20.01
N ILE A 286 -5.24 -11.63 -20.39
CA ILE A 286 -3.87 -12.06 -20.11
C ILE A 286 -3.36 -11.29 -18.90
N LYS A 287 -2.91 -12.00 -17.87
CA LYS A 287 -2.18 -11.42 -16.74
C LYS A 287 -0.69 -11.61 -16.93
N LEU A 288 0.08 -10.56 -16.68
CA LEU A 288 1.54 -10.56 -16.74
C LEU A 288 2.17 -10.01 -15.45
N LEU A 289 3.14 -10.74 -14.94
CA LEU A 289 4.08 -10.29 -13.91
C LEU A 289 5.48 -10.24 -14.52
N VAL A 290 6.16 -9.11 -14.38
CA VAL A 290 7.49 -8.87 -14.94
C VAL A 290 8.53 -9.00 -13.82
N LEU A 291 9.59 -9.77 -14.09
CA LEU A 291 10.71 -9.97 -13.19
C LEU A 291 12.01 -9.48 -13.84
N LEU A 292 12.79 -8.71 -13.09
CA LEU A 292 14.09 -8.17 -13.50
C LEU A 292 15.17 -8.56 -12.50
N ASP A 293 16.43 -8.43 -12.92
CA ASP A 293 17.53 -8.49 -11.95
C ASP A 293 17.43 -7.29 -10.98
N PRO A 294 17.83 -7.46 -9.71
CA PRO A 294 17.65 -6.44 -8.68
C PRO A 294 18.25 -5.09 -9.04
N ILE A 295 19.43 -5.08 -9.67
CA ILE A 295 20.10 -3.85 -10.10
C ILE A 295 19.23 -3.01 -11.05
N TYR A 296 18.45 -3.65 -11.93
CA TYR A 296 17.59 -2.95 -12.89
C TYR A 296 16.23 -2.60 -12.30
N ALA A 297 15.71 -3.42 -11.38
CA ALA A 297 14.40 -3.21 -10.76
C ALA A 297 14.33 -1.97 -9.85
N PHE A 298 15.48 -1.45 -9.40
CA PHE A 298 15.59 -0.25 -8.55
C PHE A 298 16.20 0.96 -9.25
N ASP A 299 16.47 0.84 -10.55
CA ASP A 299 16.82 1.99 -11.37
C ASP A 299 15.55 2.50 -12.05
N ASP A 300 15.02 3.62 -11.57
CA ASP A 300 13.77 4.22 -12.05
C ASP A 300 13.79 4.51 -13.56
N LEU A 301 14.96 4.86 -14.13
CA LEU A 301 15.10 5.11 -15.56
C LEU A 301 15.04 3.79 -16.32
N MET A 302 15.78 2.77 -15.88
CA MET A 302 15.75 1.44 -16.49
C MET A 302 14.35 0.82 -16.44
N VAL A 303 13.70 0.88 -15.28
CA VAL A 303 12.32 0.41 -15.08
C VAL A 303 11.37 1.11 -16.05
N LYS A 304 11.49 2.44 -16.19
CA LYS A 304 10.64 3.21 -17.11
C LYS A 304 10.85 2.79 -18.57
N GLU A 305 12.09 2.58 -18.99
CA GLU A 305 12.42 2.14 -20.35
C GLU A 305 11.93 0.71 -20.64
N VAL A 306 12.15 -0.23 -19.70
CA VAL A 306 11.60 -1.60 -19.74
C VAL A 306 10.10 -1.54 -19.95
N ILE A 307 9.41 -0.77 -19.10
CA ILE A 307 7.96 -0.63 -19.12
C ILE A 307 7.50 -0.07 -20.46
N GLN A 308 8.14 0.98 -20.97
CA GLN A 308 7.76 1.59 -22.23
C GLN A 308 7.87 0.60 -23.40
N GLN A 309 8.94 -0.19 -23.45
CA GLN A 309 9.11 -1.22 -24.49
C GLN A 309 8.08 -2.34 -24.37
N ILE A 310 7.79 -2.80 -23.16
CA ILE A 310 6.74 -3.78 -22.88
C ILE A 310 5.38 -3.25 -23.33
N LEU A 311 5.01 -2.03 -22.91
CA LEU A 311 3.72 -1.42 -23.24
C LEU A 311 3.57 -1.19 -24.74
N ASN A 312 4.59 -0.72 -25.45
CA ASN A 312 4.53 -0.53 -26.90
C ASN A 312 4.22 -1.83 -27.65
N LYS A 313 4.77 -2.95 -27.19
CA LYS A 313 4.49 -4.27 -27.75
C LYS A 313 3.10 -4.78 -27.38
N LEU A 314 2.65 -4.52 -26.15
CA LEU A 314 1.36 -5.02 -25.62
C LEU A 314 0.14 -4.20 -26.05
N VAL A 315 0.27 -2.89 -26.24
CA VAL A 315 -0.81 -2.01 -26.74
C VAL A 315 -1.28 -2.41 -28.14
N SER A 316 -0.43 -3.11 -28.89
CA SER A 316 -0.76 -3.63 -30.21
C SER A 316 -1.55 -4.96 -30.17
N HIS A 317 -1.94 -5.42 -28.98
CA HIS A 317 -2.61 -6.70 -28.78
C HIS A 317 -4.14 -6.59 -28.78
N LYS A 318 -4.81 -7.63 -29.27
CA LYS A 318 -6.28 -7.66 -29.42
C LYS A 318 -7.03 -7.97 -28.13
N LYS A 319 -6.39 -8.68 -27.20
CA LYS A 319 -6.99 -9.10 -25.94
C LYS A 319 -6.71 -8.08 -24.84
N LYS A 320 -7.60 -8.04 -23.84
CA LYS A 320 -7.37 -7.32 -22.58
C LYS A 320 -6.12 -7.87 -21.88
N VAL A 321 -5.21 -6.97 -21.50
CA VAL A 321 -3.96 -7.32 -20.81
C VAL A 321 -3.90 -6.61 -19.45
N LEU A 322 -3.69 -7.38 -18.40
CA LEU A 322 -3.49 -6.94 -17.03
C LEU A 322 -2.01 -7.10 -16.66
N ILE A 323 -1.35 -6.01 -16.27
CA ILE A 323 0.09 -6.02 -15.96
C ILE A 323 0.33 -5.38 -14.60
N LYS A 324 1.17 -6.02 -13.78
CA LYS A 324 1.66 -5.44 -12.52
C LYS A 324 3.01 -4.76 -12.76
N LEU A 325 3.07 -3.43 -12.63
CA LEU A 325 4.27 -2.63 -12.89
C LEU A 325 4.43 -1.52 -11.84
N PRO A 326 5.65 -1.20 -11.39
CA PRO A 326 5.91 -0.07 -10.51
C PRO A 326 5.95 1.20 -11.36
N ILE A 327 4.80 1.64 -11.86
CA ILE A 327 4.75 2.83 -12.70
C ILE A 327 4.61 4.05 -11.79
N PRO A 328 5.55 5.01 -11.84
CA PRO A 328 5.32 6.32 -11.23
C PRO A 328 4.00 6.87 -11.75
N LEU A 329 3.12 7.37 -10.88
CA LEU A 329 1.79 7.84 -11.28
C LEU A 329 1.84 8.89 -12.41
N GLU A 330 2.92 9.65 -12.48
CA GLU A 330 3.19 10.60 -13.55
C GLU A 330 3.40 9.93 -14.92
N THR A 331 4.03 8.77 -14.93
CA THR A 331 4.26 7.97 -16.13
C THR A 331 2.96 7.38 -16.69
N LEU A 332 1.95 7.13 -15.85
CA LEU A 332 0.61 6.73 -16.32
C LEU A 332 0.01 7.76 -17.28
N LYS A 333 0.36 9.06 -17.14
CA LYS A 333 -0.16 10.13 -18.00
C LYS A 333 0.16 9.89 -19.48
N TYR A 334 1.30 9.28 -19.79
CA TYR A 334 1.73 9.01 -21.17
C TYR A 334 0.98 7.84 -21.81
N PHE A 335 0.37 6.97 -21.01
CA PHE A 335 -0.35 5.78 -21.48
C PHE A 335 -1.87 5.88 -21.25
N LYS A 336 -2.39 7.04 -20.81
CA LYS A 336 -3.80 7.24 -20.43
C LYS A 336 -4.81 6.80 -21.48
N GLU A 337 -4.47 6.95 -22.76
CA GLU A 337 -5.38 6.56 -23.85
C GLU A 337 -5.52 5.04 -23.97
N GLN A 338 -4.47 4.30 -23.59
CA GLN A 338 -4.39 2.85 -23.70
C GLN A 338 -4.75 2.13 -22.39
N VAL A 339 -4.70 2.83 -21.25
CA VAL A 339 -5.10 2.29 -19.94
C VAL A 339 -6.63 2.38 -19.79
N ALA A 340 -7.26 1.24 -19.52
CA ALA A 340 -8.68 1.13 -19.18
C ALA A 340 -8.89 1.47 -17.70
N GLU A 341 -8.14 0.80 -16.83
CA GLU A 341 -8.23 0.90 -15.38
C GLU A 341 -6.84 0.78 -14.76
N PHE A 342 -6.67 1.36 -13.56
CA PHE A 342 -5.48 1.12 -12.77
C PHE A 342 -5.79 1.03 -11.27
N GLU A 343 -5.03 0.21 -10.56
CA GLU A 343 -5.06 0.09 -9.10
C GLU A 343 -3.67 0.40 -8.54
N VAL A 344 -3.60 1.12 -7.42
CA VAL A 344 -2.34 1.48 -6.78
C VAL A 344 -2.20 0.74 -5.46
N VAL A 345 -1.06 0.07 -5.29
CA VAL A 345 -0.68 -0.61 -4.05
C VAL A 345 0.47 0.15 -3.40
N TYR A 346 0.23 0.57 -2.16
CA TYR A 346 1.23 1.23 -1.33
C TYR A 346 1.86 0.22 -0.39
N TRP A 347 3.18 0.27 -0.28
CA TRP A 347 3.94 -0.46 0.73
C TRP A 347 4.40 0.49 1.81
N PHE A 348 4.13 0.12 3.05
CA PHE A 348 4.54 0.85 4.23
C PHE A 348 5.58 0.01 4.99
N ARG A 349 6.70 0.63 5.36
CA ARG A 349 7.80 0.01 6.09
C ARG A 349 8.04 0.75 7.39
N LYS A 350 8.19 -0.01 8.47
CA LYS A 350 8.72 0.45 9.76
C LYS A 350 10.07 -0.20 9.96
N LEU A 351 11.10 0.61 10.23
CA LEU A 351 12.40 0.10 10.65
C LEU A 351 12.34 -0.24 12.15
N VAL A 352 13.00 -1.33 12.52
CA VAL A 352 13.08 -1.79 13.91
C VAL A 352 14.37 -1.25 14.50
N THR A 353 14.25 -0.35 15.48
CA THR A 353 15.37 0.35 16.12
C THR A 353 15.63 -0.11 17.53
#